data_AF-A0A934ZDH6-F1
#
_entry.id   AF-A0A934ZDH6-F1
#
_cell.length_a   1.000
_cell.length_b   1.000
_cell.length_c   1.000
_cell.angle_alpha   90.00
_cell.angle_beta   90.00
_cell.angle_gamma   90.00
#
_symmetry.space_group_name_H-M   'P 1'
#
loop_
_entity.id
_entity.type
_entity.pdbx_description
1 polymer ?
#
loop_
_entity_poly.entity_id
_entity_poly.type
_entity_poly.pdbx_seq_one_letter_code
_entity_poly.pdbx_strand_id
1 'polypeptide(L)'
;MAVKVDEHCGRSGVAVAIANAREATERDMTTLGEAIREARMARDWSQIELARRVGVSQPAVSVWERNRAVPNETLRKRLDELLGGLSVATPTVVPEGSESSEPDEDEERIEGLELAGQSGFGEYPIDSLMIRTDSRSVHEVLRRIEKGQMVLTPDFQRDFVWSELQQSRLIESVLMRIPLPVMYLAENADGKLVVVDGLQRLTTFWRFVNNDLALTLDQSELKGRRFRDLDMRLQNRIEDTSLTLYVIDAKVQERVRLDIFERVNNGAPLTRQQMRNCIYNGPGTRWLRDRATSAEFARLFTKKHLDDLRKAMRDREIINRYAAFRLLGWQSYRGDMDGFLSDSLKKLNAASDTERDNLAKEFDRSIVNSIALFDRMAFRRHEEYQTRGTRFNVALFDVMSTFLGRYEQDRVEDGREPLRKAFYALMKDDRFWNSVAYGTNQRDRVQIRFEGISRAFEEVLGDP
;
A
#
# COMPACT_ATOMS: atom_id res chain seq x y z
N MET A 1 -40.65 -4.38 -81.93
CA MET A 1 -41.71 -5.41 -81.81
C MET A 1 -41.09 -6.63 -81.14
N ALA A 2 -41.70 -7.35 -80.19
CA ALA A 2 -42.86 -7.12 -79.31
C ALA A 2 -42.82 -8.27 -78.25
N VAL A 3 -43.35 -8.22 -77.02
CA VAL A 3 -44.17 -7.26 -76.23
C VAL A 3 -43.51 -7.11 -74.83
N LYS A 4 -43.87 -6.10 -74.02
CA LYS A 4 -43.57 -6.05 -72.59
C LYS A 4 -44.81 -5.58 -71.79
N VAL A 5 -45.35 -6.45 -70.94
CA VAL A 5 -46.34 -6.11 -69.90
C VAL A 5 -46.00 -6.95 -68.67
N ASP A 6 -45.60 -6.29 -67.60
CA ASP A 6 -45.45 -6.89 -66.27
C ASP A 6 -46.79 -6.78 -65.53
N GLU A 7 -47.22 -7.84 -64.85
CA GLU A 7 -48.21 -7.73 -63.77
C GLU A 7 -47.72 -8.45 -62.49
N HIS A 8 -47.95 -7.77 -61.37
CA HIS A 8 -47.67 -8.22 -60.02
C HIS A 8 -48.55 -9.43 -59.63
N CYS A 9 -48.11 -10.27 -58.68
CA CYS A 9 -48.36 -10.00 -57.26
C CYS A 9 -47.94 -11.15 -56.32
N GLY A 10 -47.58 -10.79 -55.07
CA GLY A 10 -47.86 -11.64 -53.91
C GLY A 10 -46.76 -12.60 -53.44
N ARG A 11 -45.63 -12.07 -52.90
CA ARG A 11 -44.92 -12.74 -51.77
C ARG A 11 -43.85 -11.94 -50.99
N SER A 12 -43.46 -10.72 -51.37
CA SER A 12 -42.40 -9.97 -50.66
C SER A 12 -42.85 -9.07 -49.50
N GLY A 13 -44.14 -8.69 -49.42
CA GLY A 13 -44.61 -7.67 -48.45
C GLY A 13 -44.59 -8.09 -46.98
N VAL A 14 -44.84 -9.37 -46.67
CA VAL A 14 -44.98 -9.84 -45.27
C VAL A 14 -43.61 -10.03 -44.60
N ALA A 15 -42.60 -10.47 -45.34
CA ALA A 15 -41.25 -10.68 -44.79
C ALA A 15 -40.57 -9.35 -44.41
N VAL A 16 -40.72 -8.31 -45.24
CA VAL A 16 -40.14 -6.98 -44.98
C VAL A 16 -40.88 -6.28 -43.83
N ALA A 17 -42.21 -6.43 -43.72
CA ALA A 17 -42.96 -5.89 -42.59
C ALA A 17 -42.57 -6.54 -41.25
N ILE A 18 -42.31 -7.86 -41.22
CA ILE A 18 -41.88 -8.57 -40.00
C ILE A 18 -40.42 -8.27 -39.65
N ALA A 19 -39.53 -8.08 -40.64
CA ALA A 19 -38.15 -7.64 -40.41
C ALA A 19 -38.12 -6.23 -39.81
N ASN A 20 -38.81 -5.27 -40.43
CA ASN A 20 -38.85 -3.89 -39.95
C ASN A 20 -39.58 -3.75 -38.60
N ALA A 21 -40.56 -4.61 -38.29
CA ALA A 21 -41.18 -4.66 -36.96
C ALA A 21 -40.22 -5.23 -35.89
N ARG A 22 -39.39 -6.22 -36.24
CA ARG A 22 -38.37 -6.75 -35.31
C ARG A 22 -37.26 -5.73 -35.05
N GLU A 23 -36.72 -5.08 -36.09
CA GLU A 23 -35.74 -3.99 -35.92
C GLU A 23 -36.30 -2.76 -35.17
N ALA A 24 -37.62 -2.58 -35.14
CA ALA A 24 -38.30 -1.55 -34.37
C ALA A 24 -38.59 -1.93 -32.89
N THR A 25 -38.41 -3.20 -32.49
CA THR A 25 -38.71 -3.66 -31.12
C THR A 25 -37.46 -4.07 -30.32
N GLU A 26 -36.27 -4.03 -30.92
CA GLU A 26 -34.96 -4.19 -30.24
C GLU A 26 -34.28 -2.85 -29.88
N ARG A 27 -34.97 -1.72 -30.10
CA ARG A 27 -34.58 -0.40 -29.57
C ARG A 27 -35.36 -0.15 -28.27
N ASP A 28 -34.71 0.50 -27.30
CA ASP A 28 -35.20 0.83 -25.96
C ASP A 28 -35.34 -0.32 -24.94
N MET A 29 -34.24 -1.04 -24.70
CA MET A 29 -33.89 -1.53 -23.36
C MET A 29 -32.50 -1.05 -22.94
N THR A 30 -32.37 0.25 -22.66
CA THR A 30 -31.18 0.89 -22.08
C THR A 30 -30.78 0.17 -20.79
N THR A 31 -29.61 -0.47 -20.71
CA THR A 31 -29.20 -1.17 -19.48
C THR A 31 -28.97 -0.20 -18.31
N LEU A 32 -28.94 -0.71 -17.06
CA LEU A 32 -28.70 0.15 -15.88
C LEU A 32 -27.38 0.94 -15.99
N GLY A 33 -26.32 0.32 -16.50
CA GLY A 33 -25.04 0.99 -16.73
C GLY A 33 -25.11 2.09 -17.79
N GLU A 34 -25.84 1.85 -18.88
CA GLU A 34 -26.08 2.85 -19.93
C GLU A 34 -26.92 4.00 -19.41
N ALA A 35 -28.01 3.73 -18.67
CA ALA A 35 -28.84 4.75 -18.05
C ALA A 35 -28.06 5.64 -17.06
N ILE A 36 -27.15 5.05 -16.26
CA ILE A 36 -26.24 5.81 -15.39
C ILE A 36 -25.31 6.70 -16.23
N ARG A 37 -24.72 6.15 -17.30
CA ARG A 37 -23.79 6.87 -18.19
C ARG A 37 -24.48 8.03 -18.91
N GLU A 38 -25.66 7.80 -19.48
CA GLU A 38 -26.46 8.82 -20.17
C GLU A 38 -26.90 9.93 -19.22
N ALA A 39 -27.49 9.57 -18.07
CA ALA A 39 -27.94 10.55 -17.09
C ALA A 39 -26.77 11.37 -16.50
N ARG A 40 -25.56 10.80 -16.43
CA ARG A 40 -24.33 11.50 -16.09
C ARG A 40 -23.87 12.46 -17.20
N MET A 41 -23.83 11.99 -18.45
CA MET A 41 -23.37 12.78 -19.60
C MET A 41 -24.33 13.93 -19.92
N ALA A 42 -25.65 13.74 -19.76
CA ALA A 42 -26.66 14.79 -19.89
C ALA A 42 -26.54 15.93 -18.85
N ARG A 43 -25.64 15.79 -17.87
CA ARG A 43 -25.34 16.79 -16.82
C ARG A 43 -23.90 17.32 -16.89
N ASP A 44 -23.16 17.01 -17.95
CA ASP A 44 -21.72 17.30 -18.13
C ASP A 44 -20.83 16.80 -16.97
N TRP A 45 -21.24 15.75 -16.26
CA TRP A 45 -20.46 15.19 -15.15
C TRP A 45 -19.42 14.17 -15.67
N SER A 46 -18.19 14.27 -15.18
CA SER A 46 -17.21 13.18 -15.32
C SER A 46 -17.54 12.02 -14.38
N GLN A 47 -17.01 10.81 -14.63
CA GLN A 47 -17.22 9.67 -13.73
C GLN A 47 -16.71 9.97 -12.29
N ILE A 48 -15.66 10.78 -12.15
CA ILE A 48 -15.14 11.27 -10.85
C ILE A 48 -16.18 12.15 -10.15
N GLU A 49 -16.85 13.00 -10.91
CA GLU A 49 -17.77 14.02 -10.41
C GLU A 49 -19.14 13.41 -10.03
N LEU A 50 -19.55 12.31 -10.70
CA LEU A 50 -20.64 11.45 -10.21
C LEU A 50 -20.23 10.65 -8.96
N ALA A 51 -19.04 10.03 -8.97
CA ALA A 51 -18.56 9.22 -7.85
C ALA A 51 -18.49 10.04 -6.54
N ARG A 52 -18.00 11.29 -6.62
CA ARG A 52 -17.99 12.27 -5.52
C ARG A 52 -19.40 12.57 -4.98
N ARG A 53 -20.42 12.71 -5.83
CA ARG A 53 -21.82 12.97 -5.39
C ARG A 53 -22.46 11.75 -4.72
N VAL A 54 -22.19 10.56 -5.23
CA VAL A 54 -22.76 9.30 -4.70
C VAL A 54 -22.06 8.85 -3.40
N GLY A 55 -20.78 9.23 -3.24
CA GLY A 55 -19.93 8.84 -2.10
C GLY A 55 -19.16 7.54 -2.35
N VAL A 56 -18.67 7.33 -3.58
CA VAL A 56 -17.90 6.15 -3.99
C VAL A 56 -16.65 6.56 -4.78
N SER A 57 -15.82 5.57 -5.16
CA SER A 57 -14.67 5.78 -6.05
C SER A 57 -15.09 5.85 -7.52
N GLN A 58 -14.30 6.52 -8.36
CA GLN A 58 -14.56 6.56 -9.82
C GLN A 58 -14.55 5.17 -10.47
N PRO A 59 -13.67 4.22 -10.09
CA PRO A 59 -13.74 2.84 -10.59
C PRO A 59 -15.10 2.18 -10.34
N ALA A 60 -15.74 2.40 -9.18
CA ALA A 60 -17.07 1.84 -8.91
C ALA A 60 -18.11 2.31 -9.94
N VAL A 61 -18.17 3.62 -10.23
CA VAL A 61 -19.02 4.19 -11.29
C VAL A 61 -18.67 3.60 -12.66
N SER A 62 -17.37 3.46 -12.96
CA SER A 62 -16.90 2.89 -14.22
C SER A 62 -17.28 1.40 -14.40
N VAL A 63 -17.32 0.63 -13.32
CA VAL A 63 -17.75 -0.77 -13.32
C VAL A 63 -19.27 -0.88 -13.49
N TRP A 64 -20.05 0.03 -12.88
CA TRP A 64 -21.50 0.11 -13.08
C TRP A 64 -21.87 0.50 -14.52
N GLU A 65 -21.24 1.53 -15.08
CA GLU A 65 -21.50 1.99 -16.46
C GLU A 65 -21.16 0.94 -17.54
N ARG A 66 -20.30 -0.03 -17.22
CA ARG A 66 -19.97 -1.18 -18.08
C ARG A 66 -20.82 -2.42 -17.77
N ASN A 67 -21.85 -2.32 -16.92
CA ASN A 67 -22.67 -3.44 -16.44
C ASN A 67 -21.87 -4.61 -15.82
N ARG A 68 -20.67 -4.35 -15.29
CA ARG A 68 -19.79 -5.38 -14.69
C ARG A 68 -20.07 -5.63 -13.21
N ALA A 69 -20.76 -4.71 -12.54
CA ALA A 69 -21.36 -4.91 -11.23
C ALA A 69 -22.59 -4.00 -11.08
N VAL A 70 -23.47 -4.32 -10.13
CA VAL A 70 -24.67 -3.53 -9.82
C VAL A 70 -24.47 -2.79 -8.49
N PRO A 71 -24.80 -1.49 -8.39
CA PRO A 71 -24.79 -0.79 -7.10
C PRO A 71 -25.77 -1.44 -6.11
N ASN A 72 -25.38 -1.56 -4.84
CA ASN A 72 -26.28 -2.07 -3.79
C ASN A 72 -27.50 -1.15 -3.61
N GLU A 73 -28.54 -1.63 -2.92
CA GLU A 73 -29.83 -0.92 -2.81
C GLU A 73 -29.71 0.51 -2.26
N THR A 74 -28.80 0.75 -1.32
CA THR A 74 -28.55 2.09 -0.76
C THR A 74 -27.92 3.04 -1.78
N LEU A 75 -26.95 2.53 -2.54
CA LEU A 75 -26.31 3.29 -3.62
C LEU A 75 -27.25 3.49 -4.82
N ARG A 76 -28.12 2.53 -5.11
CA ARG A 76 -29.14 2.64 -6.17
C ARG A 76 -30.14 3.75 -5.85
N LYS A 77 -30.65 3.83 -4.61
CA LYS A 77 -31.53 4.93 -4.17
C LYS A 77 -30.86 6.31 -4.31
N ARG A 78 -29.60 6.44 -3.89
CA ARG A 78 -28.82 7.68 -4.09
C ARG A 78 -28.61 8.02 -5.57
N LEU A 79 -28.35 7.04 -6.42
CA LEU A 79 -28.23 7.24 -7.87
C LEU A 79 -29.56 7.69 -8.47
N ASP A 80 -30.68 7.06 -8.10
CA ASP A 80 -32.03 7.45 -8.54
C ASP A 80 -32.38 8.89 -8.12
N GLU A 81 -32.05 9.27 -6.88
CA GLU A 81 -32.21 10.65 -6.34
C GLU A 81 -31.34 11.68 -7.10
N LEU A 82 -30.07 11.36 -7.39
CA LEU A 82 -29.12 12.27 -8.04
C LEU A 82 -29.31 12.39 -9.56
N LEU A 83 -29.75 11.30 -10.22
CA LEU A 83 -29.86 11.20 -11.67
C LEU A 83 -31.29 11.32 -12.20
N GLY A 84 -32.30 11.34 -11.31
CA GLY A 84 -33.69 11.64 -11.65
C GLY A 84 -34.46 10.43 -12.20
N GLY A 85 -34.31 9.26 -11.57
CA GLY A 85 -35.08 8.04 -11.87
C GLY A 85 -34.54 7.20 -13.04
N LEU A 86 -33.79 6.14 -12.72
CA LEU A 86 -33.25 5.18 -13.69
C LEU A 86 -34.32 4.11 -14.03
N SER A 87 -35.15 4.39 -15.04
CA SER A 87 -36.23 3.51 -15.48
C SER A 87 -35.72 2.35 -16.36
N VAL A 88 -35.33 1.23 -15.77
CA VAL A 88 -34.96 -0.01 -16.50
C VAL A 88 -35.42 -1.28 -15.79
N ALA A 89 -35.95 -2.24 -16.57
CA ALA A 89 -36.24 -3.61 -16.15
C ALA A 89 -34.98 -4.48 -15.97
N THR A 90 -35.06 -5.56 -15.20
CA THR A 90 -33.91 -6.43 -14.88
C THR A 90 -33.73 -7.55 -15.92
N PRO A 91 -32.60 -7.68 -16.64
CA PRO A 91 -32.33 -8.81 -17.53
C PRO A 91 -31.61 -9.95 -16.81
N THR A 92 -31.89 -11.18 -17.25
CA THR A 92 -31.23 -12.42 -16.79
C THR A 92 -29.98 -12.68 -17.64
N VAL A 93 -28.87 -13.12 -17.05
CA VAL A 93 -27.60 -13.36 -17.77
C VAL A 93 -27.57 -14.75 -18.40
N VAL A 94 -27.19 -14.81 -19.68
CA VAL A 94 -26.72 -16.02 -20.38
C VAL A 94 -25.41 -15.67 -21.10
N PRO A 95 -24.34 -16.49 -21.04
CA PRO A 95 -23.02 -16.11 -21.55
C PRO A 95 -22.72 -16.68 -22.95
N GLU A 96 -22.20 -15.84 -23.85
CA GLU A 96 -21.45 -16.27 -25.04
C GLU A 96 -20.31 -15.29 -25.39
N GLY A 97 -19.29 -15.81 -26.07
CA GLY A 97 -18.46 -15.01 -27.00
C GLY A 97 -17.31 -14.20 -26.40
N SER A 98 -16.11 -14.77 -26.39
CA SER A 98 -14.86 -14.05 -26.10
C SER A 98 -14.37 -13.22 -27.28
N GLU A 99 -14.19 -11.91 -27.09
CA GLU A 99 -13.11 -11.18 -27.76
C GLU A 99 -12.31 -10.37 -26.74
N SER A 100 -10.99 -10.55 -26.78
CA SER A 100 -10.05 -10.03 -25.78
C SER A 100 -9.73 -8.56 -26.04
N SER A 101 -10.24 -7.68 -25.19
CA SER A 101 -9.64 -6.36 -24.94
C SER A 101 -9.19 -6.34 -23.48
N GLU A 102 -7.88 -6.16 -23.26
CA GLU A 102 -7.29 -6.08 -21.92
C GLU A 102 -7.86 -4.86 -21.18
N PRO A 103 -8.49 -5.02 -19.99
CA PRO A 103 -8.98 -3.88 -19.24
C PRO A 103 -7.82 -3.13 -18.57
N ASP A 104 -7.89 -1.79 -18.59
CA ASP A 104 -6.91 -0.90 -17.97
C ASP A 104 -6.58 -1.29 -16.52
N GLU A 105 -5.29 -1.27 -16.20
CA GLU A 105 -4.74 -1.96 -15.04
C GLU A 105 -4.93 -1.18 -13.71
N ASP A 106 -6.01 -1.45 -12.98
CA ASP A 106 -6.18 -1.00 -11.58
C ASP A 106 -4.89 -1.27 -10.76
N GLU A 107 -4.39 -0.24 -10.09
CA GLU A 107 -3.30 -0.39 -9.12
C GLU A 107 -3.79 -1.18 -7.91
N GLU A 108 -3.19 -2.34 -7.64
CA GLU A 108 -3.27 -2.95 -6.31
C GLU A 108 -2.52 -2.07 -5.30
N ARG A 109 -3.24 -1.07 -4.80
CA ARG A 109 -2.82 -0.21 -3.71
C ARG A 109 -2.76 -1.02 -2.42
N ILE A 110 -1.59 -1.58 -2.17
CA ILE A 110 -1.05 -1.70 -0.81
C ILE A 110 -1.25 -0.33 -0.14
N GLU A 111 -1.82 -0.31 1.07
CA GLU A 111 -2.18 0.93 1.78
C GLU A 111 -0.98 1.90 1.89
N GLY A 112 -1.27 3.20 1.86
CA GLY A 112 -0.23 4.25 1.86
C GLY A 112 -0.45 5.40 0.86
N LEU A 113 -1.51 5.36 0.04
CA LEU A 113 -1.95 6.47 -0.82
C LEU A 113 -3.39 6.91 -0.56
N GLU A 114 -4.05 6.37 0.46
CA GLU A 114 -5.25 7.01 1.01
C GLU A 114 -4.77 8.13 1.92
N LEU A 115 -4.91 9.37 1.43
CA LEU A 115 -5.11 10.50 2.33
C LEU A 115 -6.31 10.12 3.18
N ALA A 116 -6.08 9.82 4.46
CA ALA A 116 -7.13 9.42 5.38
C ALA A 116 -8.27 10.44 5.29
N GLY A 117 -9.47 9.95 4.93
CA GLY A 117 -10.65 10.81 4.77
C GLY A 117 -10.80 11.69 6.00
N GLN A 118 -10.84 13.00 5.78
CA GLN A 118 -10.56 14.06 6.78
C GLN A 118 -11.01 13.69 8.19
N SER A 119 -10.11 13.07 8.95
CA SER A 119 -10.36 12.68 10.33
C SER A 119 -10.22 13.93 11.18
N GLY A 120 -11.32 14.68 11.27
CA GLY A 120 -11.46 15.81 12.17
C GLY A 120 -11.21 15.36 13.62
N PHE A 121 -10.82 16.30 14.48
CA PHE A 121 -10.43 16.06 15.88
C PHE A 121 -11.50 15.40 16.78
N GLY A 122 -12.68 15.03 16.27
CA GLY A 122 -13.84 14.59 17.03
C GLY A 122 -13.74 13.23 17.74
N GLU A 123 -12.72 12.41 17.46
CA GLU A 123 -12.52 11.11 18.13
C GLU A 123 -11.53 11.15 19.32
N TYR A 124 -10.87 12.27 19.60
CA TYR A 124 -9.82 12.33 20.61
C TYR A 124 -10.15 13.30 21.76
N PRO A 125 -9.92 12.91 23.03
CA PRO A 125 -9.86 13.87 24.13
C PRO A 125 -8.73 14.86 23.84
N ILE A 126 -9.04 16.14 23.71
CA ILE A 126 -8.08 17.20 23.37
C ILE A 126 -6.90 17.19 24.38
N ASP A 127 -7.20 16.90 25.64
CA ASP A 127 -6.25 16.84 26.75
C ASP A 127 -5.31 15.60 26.74
N SER A 128 -5.47 14.66 25.80
CA SER A 128 -4.61 13.47 25.67
C SER A 128 -3.30 13.70 24.91
N LEU A 129 -3.14 14.88 24.30
CA LEU A 129 -1.99 15.26 23.48
C LEU A 129 -0.79 15.73 24.32
N MET A 130 -0.08 14.78 24.93
CA MET A 130 1.19 15.02 25.62
C MET A 130 2.36 15.18 24.63
N ILE A 131 2.43 16.34 23.97
CA ILE A 131 3.62 16.80 23.24
C ILE A 131 4.38 17.76 24.16
N ARG A 132 5.61 17.41 24.53
CA ARG A 132 6.49 18.29 25.32
C ARG A 132 7.47 19.04 24.42
N THR A 133 7.66 20.33 24.71
CA THR A 133 8.72 21.15 24.10
C THR A 133 10.01 20.96 24.87
N ASP A 134 11.08 20.63 24.17
CA ASP A 134 12.44 20.52 24.68
C ASP A 134 13.37 21.40 23.81
N SER A 135 14.49 21.84 24.36
CA SER A 135 15.41 22.75 23.70
C SER A 135 16.83 22.31 24.02
N ARG A 136 17.58 21.90 22.99
CA ARG A 136 18.92 21.30 23.16
C ARG A 136 19.89 21.85 22.13
N SER A 137 21.14 22.03 22.52
CA SER A 137 22.20 22.42 21.58
C SER A 137 22.47 21.30 20.56
N VAL A 138 23.01 21.66 19.39
CA VAL A 138 23.48 20.69 18.39
C VAL A 138 24.44 19.68 19.04
N HIS A 139 25.40 20.15 19.84
CA HIS A 139 26.35 19.28 20.55
C HIS A 139 25.65 18.23 21.44
N GLU A 140 24.67 18.62 22.26
CA GLU A 140 23.96 17.67 23.13
C GLU A 140 23.11 16.67 22.31
N VAL A 141 22.55 17.10 21.19
CA VAL A 141 21.80 16.21 20.29
C VAL A 141 22.72 15.19 19.62
N LEU A 142 23.88 15.61 19.09
CA LEU A 142 24.86 14.71 18.48
C LEU A 142 25.43 13.72 19.51
N ARG A 143 25.76 14.19 20.73
CA ARG A 143 26.22 13.34 21.84
C ARG A 143 25.19 12.27 22.24
N ARG A 144 23.90 12.57 22.15
CA ARG A 144 22.82 11.60 22.42
C ARG A 144 22.62 10.61 21.28
N ILE A 145 22.88 11.01 20.04
CA ILE A 145 22.89 10.12 18.88
C ILE A 145 24.03 9.11 19.01
N GLU A 146 25.25 9.60 19.31
CA GLU A 146 26.44 8.76 19.54
C GLU A 146 26.22 7.73 20.66
N LYS A 147 25.58 8.13 21.77
CA LYS A 147 25.23 7.25 22.89
C LYS A 147 24.03 6.33 22.63
N GLY A 148 23.43 6.35 21.44
CA GLY A 148 22.24 5.55 21.10
C GLY A 148 20.98 5.89 21.92
N GLN A 149 20.96 7.07 22.56
CA GLN A 149 19.81 7.61 23.31
C GLN A 149 18.82 8.33 22.39
N MET A 150 19.32 8.88 21.27
CA MET A 150 18.51 9.39 20.17
C MET A 150 18.80 8.55 18.93
N VAL A 151 17.77 7.92 18.36
CA VAL A 151 17.89 7.06 17.20
C VAL A 151 17.57 7.86 15.95
N LEU A 152 18.59 8.14 15.14
CA LEU A 152 18.38 8.42 13.72
C LEU A 152 17.95 7.09 13.08
N THR A 153 16.68 6.97 12.70
CA THR A 153 16.12 5.69 12.19
C THR A 153 16.92 5.25 10.96
N PRO A 154 17.66 4.11 10.99
CA PRO A 154 18.61 3.75 9.95
C PRO A 154 18.00 3.53 8.56
N ASP A 155 16.68 3.39 8.52
CA ASP A 155 15.93 3.06 7.31
C ASP A 155 15.55 4.30 6.50
N PHE A 156 15.30 5.44 7.16
CA PHE A 156 15.15 6.74 6.48
C PHE A 156 16.50 7.29 6.00
N GLN A 157 17.62 6.82 6.53
CA GLN A 157 18.96 7.22 6.08
C GLN A 157 19.28 6.74 4.66
N ARG A 158 18.56 5.74 4.12
CA ARG A 158 18.73 5.34 2.71
C ARG A 158 18.23 6.39 1.71
N ASP A 159 17.33 7.27 2.16
CA ASP A 159 16.86 8.44 1.42
C ASP A 159 17.44 9.73 2.03
N PHE A 160 18.76 9.80 2.20
CA PHE A 160 19.45 11.08 2.45
C PHE A 160 19.46 11.90 1.14
N VAL A 161 18.34 12.57 0.85
CA VAL A 161 18.11 13.27 -0.43
C VAL A 161 18.81 14.64 -0.50
N TRP A 162 19.32 15.17 0.63
CA TRP A 162 19.94 16.50 0.65
C TRP A 162 21.30 16.52 -0.06
N SER A 163 21.34 17.17 -1.21
CA SER A 163 22.59 17.55 -1.89
C SER A 163 23.54 18.30 -0.95
N GLU A 164 24.84 18.22 -1.20
CA GLU A 164 25.84 18.92 -0.38
C GLU A 164 25.61 20.45 -0.36
N LEU A 165 24.99 21.01 -1.40
CA LEU A 165 24.58 22.42 -1.42
C LEU A 165 23.45 22.72 -0.42
N GLN A 166 22.43 21.86 -0.31
CA GLN A 166 21.36 22.01 0.69
C GLN A 166 21.91 21.88 2.11
N GLN A 167 22.80 20.90 2.33
CA GLN A 167 23.51 20.74 3.59
C GLN A 167 24.33 21.99 3.94
N SER A 168 25.08 22.52 2.97
CA SER A 168 25.94 23.68 3.20
C SER A 168 25.13 24.94 3.53
N ARG A 169 23.96 25.14 2.90
CA ARG A 169 23.01 26.22 3.22
C ARG A 169 22.43 26.14 4.64
N LEU A 170 22.25 24.94 5.19
CA LEU A 170 21.89 24.77 6.61
C LEU A 170 23.01 25.28 7.52
N ILE A 171 24.25 24.86 7.27
CA ILE A 171 25.41 25.31 8.06
C ILE A 171 25.59 26.83 7.95
N GLU A 172 25.39 27.40 6.75
CA GLU A 172 25.40 28.85 6.53
C GLU A 172 24.31 29.56 7.34
N SER A 173 23.08 29.05 7.34
CA SER A 173 21.94 29.60 8.11
C SER A 173 22.25 29.65 9.61
N VAL A 174 22.88 28.60 10.14
CA VAL A 174 23.35 28.52 11.53
C VAL A 174 24.48 29.54 11.81
N LEU A 175 25.46 29.61 10.92
CA LEU A 175 26.52 30.62 10.98
C LEU A 175 26.01 32.05 10.75
N MET A 176 24.78 32.22 10.26
CA MET A 176 24.05 33.50 10.20
C MET A 176 23.09 33.73 11.38
N ARG A 177 22.93 32.78 12.33
CA ARG A 177 21.92 32.82 13.43
C ARG A 177 20.46 32.88 12.92
N ILE A 178 20.19 32.36 11.73
CA ILE A 178 18.81 32.19 11.25
C ILE A 178 18.15 31.07 12.08
N PRO A 179 16.97 31.31 12.70
CA PRO A 179 16.26 30.28 13.44
C PRO A 179 15.93 29.07 12.56
N LEU A 180 16.16 27.87 13.08
CA LEU A 180 15.83 26.64 12.37
C LEU A 180 14.38 26.22 12.66
N PRO A 181 13.69 25.57 11.70
CA PRO A 181 12.39 24.97 11.98
C PRO A 181 12.49 23.93 13.10
N VAL A 182 11.40 23.82 13.87
CA VAL A 182 11.23 22.79 14.90
C VAL A 182 11.47 21.38 14.35
N MET A 183 11.94 20.46 15.19
CA MET A 183 12.08 19.04 14.86
C MET A 183 11.15 18.20 15.71
N TYR A 184 10.63 17.11 15.16
CA TYR A 184 9.71 16.21 15.86
C TYR A 184 10.35 14.87 16.15
N LEU A 185 10.17 14.40 17.38
CA LEU A 185 10.67 13.13 17.88
C LEU A 185 9.54 12.36 18.57
N ALA A 186 9.68 11.04 18.59
CA ALA A 186 8.82 10.15 19.33
C ALA A 186 9.63 9.41 20.39
N GLU A 187 9.10 9.34 21.61
CA GLU A 187 9.69 8.50 22.65
C GLU A 187 9.19 7.06 22.49
N ASN A 188 10.11 6.09 22.43
CA ASN A 188 9.76 4.67 22.41
C ASN A 188 9.56 4.14 23.85
N ALA A 189 9.12 2.89 23.97
CA ALA A 189 8.89 2.27 25.29
C ALA A 189 10.14 2.16 26.18
N ASP A 190 11.35 2.19 25.59
CA ASP A 190 12.63 2.16 26.30
C ASP A 190 13.12 3.56 26.74
N GLY A 191 12.34 4.63 26.50
CA GLY A 191 12.74 6.02 26.76
C GLY A 191 13.74 6.60 25.75
N LYS A 192 13.97 5.93 24.62
CA LYS A 192 14.81 6.45 23.53
C LYS A 192 14.01 7.38 22.63
N LEU A 193 14.67 8.41 22.12
CA LEU A 193 14.07 9.40 21.23
C LEU A 193 14.31 9.01 19.77
N VAL A 194 13.27 8.57 19.06
CA VAL A 194 13.31 8.31 17.61
C VAL A 194 13.05 9.62 16.87
N VAL A 195 13.95 10.01 15.96
CA VAL A 195 13.78 11.21 15.14
C VAL A 195 12.78 10.93 14.02
N VAL A 196 11.75 11.79 13.90
CA VAL A 196 10.68 11.62 12.90
C VAL A 196 10.70 12.74 11.86
N ASP A 197 10.93 13.99 12.26
CA ASP A 197 11.31 15.09 11.35
C ASP A 197 12.69 15.63 11.73
N GLY A 198 13.40 16.17 10.74
CA GLY A 198 14.71 16.80 10.92
C GLY A 198 15.91 15.87 10.70
N LEU A 199 15.70 14.62 10.27
CA LEU A 199 16.77 13.67 9.97
C LEU A 199 17.85 14.26 9.05
N GLN A 200 17.46 14.94 7.97
CA GLN A 200 18.40 15.55 7.03
C GLN A 200 19.25 16.65 7.72
N ARG A 201 18.63 17.44 8.61
CA ARG A 201 19.30 18.49 9.40
C ARG A 201 20.29 17.88 10.40
N LEU A 202 19.88 16.89 11.18
CA LEU A 202 20.74 16.22 12.16
C LEU A 202 21.89 15.44 11.49
N THR A 203 21.63 14.80 10.35
CA THR A 203 22.66 14.12 9.55
C THR A 203 23.65 15.13 8.94
N THR A 204 23.16 16.32 8.53
CA THR A 204 24.04 17.43 8.08
C THR A 204 24.97 17.89 9.21
N PHE A 205 24.44 18.12 10.42
CA PHE A 205 25.26 18.49 11.57
C PHE A 205 26.28 17.40 11.93
N TRP A 206 25.85 16.13 11.97
CA TRP A 206 26.72 14.99 12.20
C TRP A 206 27.87 14.93 11.18
N ARG A 207 27.57 15.00 9.88
CA ARG A 207 28.59 14.99 8.82
C ARG A 207 29.51 16.20 8.91
N PHE A 208 29.00 17.38 9.20
CA PHE A 208 29.84 18.59 9.25
C PHE A 208 30.81 18.55 10.43
N VAL A 209 30.31 18.30 11.65
CA VAL A 209 31.13 18.24 12.89
C VAL A 209 32.20 17.14 12.80
N ASN A 210 31.87 15.98 12.24
CA ASN A 210 32.85 14.90 12.00
C ASN A 210 33.79 15.15 10.82
N ASN A 211 33.66 16.28 10.12
CA ASN A 211 34.45 16.66 8.94
C ASN A 211 34.21 15.78 7.68
N ASP A 212 33.07 15.09 7.58
CA ASP A 212 32.62 14.33 6.41
C ASP A 212 31.92 15.19 5.33
N LEU A 213 31.66 16.46 5.63
CA LEU A 213 31.10 17.46 4.72
C LEU A 213 32.05 18.65 4.60
N ALA A 214 32.36 19.04 3.37
CA ALA A 214 32.96 20.34 3.04
C ALA A 214 31.89 21.25 2.43
N LEU A 215 31.91 22.54 2.74
CA LEU A 215 30.86 23.47 2.30
C LEU A 215 31.00 23.81 0.81
N THR A 216 29.91 23.65 0.06
CA THR A 216 29.86 23.84 -1.41
C THR A 216 29.13 25.12 -1.83
N LEU A 217 29.02 26.09 -0.92
CA LEU A 217 28.41 27.41 -1.16
C LEU A 217 29.20 28.19 -2.20
N ASP A 218 28.53 28.67 -3.24
CA ASP A 218 29.15 29.59 -4.20
C ASP A 218 29.25 31.01 -3.63
N GLN A 219 30.35 31.70 -3.95
CA GLN A 219 30.63 33.08 -3.54
C GLN A 219 30.71 33.33 -2.01
N SER A 220 30.99 32.29 -1.21
CA SER A 220 31.16 32.38 0.24
C SER A 220 32.61 32.10 0.66
N GLU A 221 33.14 32.84 1.65
CA GLU A 221 34.46 32.59 2.27
C GLU A 221 34.54 31.23 3.01
N LEU A 222 33.38 30.59 3.18
CA LEU A 222 33.23 29.26 3.75
C LEU A 222 33.42 28.14 2.72
N LYS A 223 33.49 28.44 1.41
CA LYS A 223 33.60 27.43 0.35
C LYS A 223 34.84 26.55 0.56
N GLY A 224 34.64 25.23 0.52
CA GLY A 224 35.65 24.21 0.75
C GLY A 224 35.98 23.91 2.22
N ARG A 225 35.54 24.74 3.18
CA ARG A 225 35.84 24.53 4.60
C ARG A 225 35.02 23.37 5.19
N ARG A 226 35.66 22.63 6.10
CA ARG A 226 35.07 21.66 7.04
C ARG A 226 35.04 22.27 8.44
N PHE A 227 34.40 21.60 9.41
CA PHE A 227 34.26 22.12 10.78
C PHE A 227 35.61 22.48 11.44
N ARG A 228 36.65 21.66 11.25
CA ARG A 228 38.01 21.92 11.74
C ARG A 228 38.72 23.11 11.10
N ASP A 229 38.23 23.59 9.94
CA ASP A 229 38.82 24.71 9.19
C ASP A 229 38.14 26.06 9.55
N LEU A 230 37.20 26.03 10.49
CA LEU A 230 36.56 27.19 11.10
C LEU A 230 37.31 27.61 12.37
N ASP A 231 37.24 28.90 12.72
CA ASP A 231 37.73 29.35 14.03
C ASP A 231 36.83 28.85 15.18
N MET A 232 37.35 28.88 16.41
CA MET A 232 36.64 28.42 17.61
C MET A 232 35.31 29.16 17.83
N ARG A 233 35.19 30.43 17.43
CA ARG A 233 33.95 31.21 17.57
C ARG A 233 32.87 30.70 16.61
N LEU A 234 33.23 30.31 15.40
CA LEU A 234 32.31 29.72 14.41
C LEU A 234 31.99 28.25 14.73
N GLN A 235 32.95 27.48 15.26
CA GLN A 235 32.71 26.13 15.79
C GLN A 235 31.68 26.14 16.93
N ASN A 236 31.93 26.93 17.98
CA ASN A 236 31.00 27.10 19.10
C ASN A 236 29.62 27.57 18.62
N ARG A 237 29.55 28.48 17.64
CA ARG A 237 28.27 28.94 17.07
C ARG A 237 27.44 27.81 16.47
N ILE A 238 28.07 26.79 15.89
CA ILE A 238 27.37 25.60 15.38
C ILE A 238 26.97 24.69 16.54
N GLU A 239 27.91 24.37 17.44
CA GLU A 239 27.69 23.45 18.55
C GLU A 239 26.63 23.94 19.55
N ASP A 240 26.65 25.23 19.89
CA ASP A 240 25.72 25.90 20.81
C ASP A 240 24.37 26.24 20.17
N THR A 241 24.17 25.97 18.87
CA THR A 241 22.90 26.28 18.21
C THR A 241 21.76 25.49 18.86
N SER A 242 20.80 26.22 19.43
CA SER A 242 19.64 25.63 20.08
C SER A 242 18.64 25.11 19.06
N LEU A 243 18.30 23.83 19.17
CA LEU A 243 17.29 23.15 18.37
C LEU A 243 16.02 23.01 19.22
N THR A 244 14.90 23.53 18.71
CA THR A 244 13.58 23.34 19.31
C THR A 244 13.02 21.97 18.91
N LEU A 245 12.75 21.14 19.91
CA LEU A 245 12.36 19.75 19.75
C LEU A 245 10.95 19.54 20.32
N TYR A 246 10.02 19.04 19.52
CA TYR A 246 8.73 18.56 20.00
C TYR A 246 8.79 17.04 20.17
N VAL A 247 8.67 16.58 21.41
CA VAL A 247 8.74 15.16 21.76
C VAL A 247 7.34 14.65 22.08
N ILE A 248 6.90 13.67 21.30
CA ILE A 248 5.63 12.95 21.51
C ILE A 248 5.90 11.81 22.51
N ASP A 249 5.22 11.85 23.66
CA ASP A 249 5.46 10.94 24.77
C ASP A 249 5.07 9.48 24.47
N ALA A 250 5.79 8.53 25.08
CA ALA A 250 5.55 7.08 25.00
C ALA A 250 4.16 6.64 25.50
N LYS A 251 3.40 7.51 26.17
CA LYS A 251 2.01 7.30 26.60
C LYS A 251 0.93 7.75 25.60
N VAL A 252 1.25 8.63 24.64
CA VAL A 252 0.29 9.10 23.63
C VAL A 252 -0.20 7.92 22.80
N GLN A 253 -1.52 7.81 22.58
CA GLN A 253 -2.09 6.72 21.79
C GLN A 253 -1.47 6.66 20.39
N GLU A 254 -1.22 5.43 19.91
CA GLU A 254 -0.54 5.19 18.64
C GLU A 254 -1.19 5.92 17.46
N ARG A 255 -2.52 5.82 17.32
CA ARG A 255 -3.27 6.46 16.23
C ARG A 255 -3.07 7.99 16.25
N VAL A 256 -3.06 8.60 17.43
CA VAL A 256 -2.73 10.02 17.61
C VAL A 256 -1.29 10.33 17.19
N ARG A 257 -0.31 9.46 17.46
CA ARG A 257 1.06 9.66 16.95
C ARG A 257 1.13 9.64 15.43
N LEU A 258 0.47 8.68 14.80
CA LEU A 258 0.36 8.59 13.33
C LEU A 258 -0.25 9.88 12.76
N ASP A 259 -1.37 10.34 13.32
CA ASP A 259 -2.05 11.56 12.88
C ASP A 259 -1.20 12.83 13.08
N ILE A 260 -0.36 12.90 14.13
CA ILE A 260 0.62 13.98 14.30
C ILE A 260 1.68 13.90 13.20
N PHE A 261 2.26 12.74 12.93
CA PHE A 261 3.30 12.59 11.91
C PHE A 261 2.80 12.93 10.51
N GLU A 262 1.56 12.57 10.16
CA GLU A 262 0.95 12.94 8.87
C GLU A 262 0.82 14.47 8.73
N ARG A 263 0.44 15.18 9.81
CA ARG A 263 0.25 16.66 9.81
C ARG A 263 1.56 17.45 9.85
N VAL A 264 2.63 16.86 10.38
CA VAL A 264 3.92 17.53 10.62
C VAL A 264 4.80 17.57 9.36
N ASN A 265 4.72 16.54 8.51
CA ASN A 265 5.64 16.32 7.41
C ASN A 265 5.37 17.24 6.19
N ASN A 266 5.79 18.50 6.31
CA ASN A 266 5.71 19.53 5.24
C ASN A 266 6.70 19.34 4.06
N GLY A 267 7.18 18.11 3.80
CA GLY A 267 8.17 17.81 2.75
C GLY A 267 7.77 16.61 1.89
N ALA A 268 7.51 15.47 2.53
CA ALA A 268 6.85 14.31 1.94
C ALA A 268 6.16 13.53 3.07
N PRO A 269 4.89 13.12 2.93
CA PRO A 269 4.22 12.35 3.97
C PRO A 269 4.87 10.96 4.12
N LEU A 270 5.07 10.52 5.37
CA LEU A 270 5.53 9.16 5.66
C LEU A 270 4.39 8.18 5.40
N THR A 271 4.71 7.01 4.83
CA THR A 271 3.74 5.90 4.70
C THR A 271 3.38 5.30 6.06
N ARG A 272 2.25 4.60 6.15
CA ARG A 272 1.84 3.90 7.38
C ARG A 272 2.92 2.93 7.88
N GLN A 273 3.55 2.15 6.98
CA GLN A 273 4.69 1.30 7.35
C GLN A 273 5.94 2.07 7.78
N GLN A 274 6.24 3.23 7.16
CA GLN A 274 7.33 4.10 7.61
C GLN A 274 7.08 4.60 9.04
N MET A 275 5.86 5.05 9.35
CA MET A 275 5.49 5.49 10.70
C MET A 275 5.48 4.34 11.71
N ARG A 276 4.97 3.15 11.36
CA ARG A 276 5.10 1.92 12.16
C ARG A 276 6.58 1.60 12.46
N ASN A 277 7.49 1.82 11.50
CA ASN A 277 8.93 1.61 11.69
C ASN A 277 9.57 2.60 12.68
N CYS A 278 9.02 3.82 12.83
CA CYS A 278 9.38 4.75 13.91
C CYS A 278 8.89 4.24 15.27
N ILE A 279 7.59 3.97 15.37
CA ILE A 279 6.90 3.70 16.64
C ILE A 279 7.40 2.39 17.27
N TYR A 280 7.60 1.36 16.44
CA TYR A 280 8.02 0.02 16.85
C TYR A 280 9.52 -0.24 16.66
N ASN A 281 10.35 0.80 16.62
CA ASN A 281 11.78 0.64 16.39
C ASN A 281 12.41 -0.36 17.39
N GLY A 282 12.87 -1.50 16.89
CA GLY A 282 13.23 -2.63 17.74
C GLY A 282 13.68 -3.87 16.96
N PRO A 283 13.80 -5.04 17.62
CA PRO A 283 14.15 -6.29 16.97
C PRO A 283 13.23 -6.68 15.80
N GLY A 284 11.92 -6.40 15.91
CA GLY A 284 10.94 -6.71 14.88
C GLY A 284 11.10 -5.89 13.61
N THR A 285 11.34 -4.58 13.71
CA THR A 285 11.59 -3.76 12.51
C THR A 285 12.92 -4.09 11.83
N ARG A 286 13.93 -4.52 12.60
CA ARG A 286 15.17 -5.10 12.05
C ARG A 286 14.90 -6.43 11.33
N TRP A 287 14.12 -7.33 11.93
CA TRP A 287 13.73 -8.59 11.30
C TRP A 287 13.02 -8.37 9.96
N LEU A 288 12.05 -7.43 9.88
CA LEU A 288 11.40 -7.05 8.61
C LEU A 288 12.39 -6.57 7.55
N ARG A 289 13.33 -5.70 7.94
CA ARG A 289 14.40 -5.20 7.05
C ARG A 289 15.26 -6.35 6.53
N ASP A 290 15.68 -7.23 7.42
CA ASP A 290 16.64 -8.30 7.11
C ASP A 290 16.01 -9.32 6.16
N ARG A 291 14.72 -9.66 6.37
CA ARG A 291 13.90 -10.42 5.41
C ARG A 291 13.73 -9.70 4.07
N ALA A 292 13.49 -8.39 4.06
CA ALA A 292 13.37 -7.58 2.83
C ALA A 292 14.69 -7.48 2.01
N THR A 293 15.83 -7.76 2.65
CA THR A 293 17.14 -7.88 2.00
C THR A 293 17.54 -9.31 1.64
N SER A 294 16.71 -10.32 1.95
CA SER A 294 16.99 -11.71 1.58
C SER A 294 17.00 -11.93 0.07
N ALA A 295 17.83 -12.87 -0.40
CA ALA A 295 17.87 -13.26 -1.81
C ALA A 295 16.51 -13.83 -2.28
N GLU A 296 15.88 -14.68 -1.45
CA GLU A 296 14.61 -15.32 -1.78
C GLU A 296 13.47 -14.32 -1.97
N PHE A 297 13.32 -13.35 -1.06
CA PHE A 297 12.32 -12.29 -1.26
C PHE A 297 12.62 -11.44 -2.49
N ALA A 298 13.89 -11.14 -2.76
CA ALA A 298 14.29 -10.37 -3.93
C ALA A 298 13.97 -11.07 -5.27
N ARG A 299 13.98 -12.42 -5.32
CA ARG A 299 13.62 -13.21 -6.53
C ARG A 299 12.18 -12.99 -7.01
N LEU A 300 11.28 -12.53 -6.14
CA LEU A 300 9.86 -12.32 -6.47
C LEU A 300 9.62 -11.10 -7.39
N PHE A 301 10.60 -10.20 -7.50
CA PHE A 301 10.48 -8.89 -8.10
C PHE A 301 11.57 -8.63 -9.15
N THR A 302 11.30 -7.73 -10.10
CA THR A 302 12.39 -7.12 -10.88
C THR A 302 13.12 -6.09 -10.00
N LYS A 303 14.40 -5.83 -10.28
CA LYS A 303 15.19 -4.84 -9.53
C LYS A 303 14.47 -3.48 -9.41
N LYS A 304 13.94 -2.97 -10.53
CA LYS A 304 13.18 -1.70 -10.55
C LYS A 304 11.99 -1.74 -9.60
N HIS A 305 11.15 -2.78 -9.67
CA HIS A 305 9.97 -2.89 -8.82
C HIS A 305 10.34 -3.00 -7.34
N LEU A 306 11.39 -3.77 -7.00
CA LEU A 306 11.87 -3.89 -5.63
C LEU A 306 12.42 -2.57 -5.08
N ASP A 307 13.15 -1.80 -5.89
CA ASP A 307 13.65 -0.48 -5.52
C ASP A 307 12.50 0.55 -5.39
N ASP A 308 11.41 0.42 -6.17
CA ASP A 308 10.19 1.23 -6.03
C ASP A 308 9.35 0.87 -4.79
N LEU A 309 9.37 -0.40 -4.34
CA LEU A 309 8.76 -0.82 -3.07
C LEU A 309 9.52 -0.26 -1.85
N ARG A 310 10.86 -0.29 -1.90
CA ARG A 310 11.75 0.14 -0.82
C ARG A 310 11.58 1.61 -0.42
N LYS A 311 11.40 2.51 -1.39
CA LYS A 311 11.16 3.96 -1.15
C LYS A 311 10.01 4.25 -0.17
N ALA A 312 9.00 3.37 -0.18
CA ALA A 312 7.80 3.48 0.63
C ALA A 312 7.77 2.48 1.81
N MET A 313 8.83 1.70 1.99
CA MET A 313 8.90 0.52 2.87
C MET A 313 7.81 -0.54 2.61
N ARG A 314 7.24 -0.59 1.39
CA ARG A 314 6.18 -1.55 1.02
C ARG A 314 6.70 -2.99 0.98
N ASP A 315 7.99 -3.17 0.70
CA ASP A 315 8.70 -4.45 0.86
C ASP A 315 8.57 -5.00 2.29
N ARG A 316 8.75 -4.14 3.30
CA ARG A 316 8.61 -4.51 4.71
C ARG A 316 7.17 -4.65 5.15
N GLU A 317 6.24 -3.89 4.57
CA GLU A 317 4.81 -4.06 4.86
C GLU A 317 4.33 -5.44 4.42
N ILE A 318 4.68 -5.88 3.21
CA ILE A 318 4.36 -7.22 2.68
C ILE A 318 4.85 -8.31 3.66
N ILE A 319 6.08 -8.18 4.15
CA ILE A 319 6.66 -9.12 5.14
C ILE A 319 5.98 -9.02 6.49
N ASN A 320 5.56 -7.83 6.91
CA ASN A 320 4.83 -7.63 8.17
C ASN A 320 3.41 -8.23 8.09
N ARG A 321 2.77 -8.24 6.92
CA ARG A 321 1.50 -8.94 6.70
C ARG A 321 1.66 -10.45 6.88
N TYR A 322 2.71 -11.06 6.32
CA TYR A 322 3.05 -12.46 6.63
C TYR A 322 3.24 -12.65 8.14
N ALA A 323 4.05 -11.83 8.80
CA ALA A 323 4.31 -11.97 10.22
C ALA A 323 3.03 -11.83 11.06
N ALA A 324 2.12 -10.92 10.70
CA ALA A 324 0.85 -10.74 11.35
C ALA A 324 -0.07 -11.96 11.19
N PHE A 325 -0.29 -12.44 9.96
CA PHE A 325 -1.12 -13.63 9.73
C PHE A 325 -0.51 -14.88 10.36
N ARG A 326 0.82 -15.05 10.32
CA ARG A 326 1.52 -16.21 10.89
C ARG A 326 1.59 -16.21 12.42
N LEU A 327 1.68 -15.04 13.07
CA LEU A 327 1.82 -14.91 14.53
C LEU A 327 0.49 -14.67 15.25
N LEU A 328 -0.48 -13.99 14.64
CA LEU A 328 -1.77 -13.63 15.25
C LEU A 328 -2.91 -14.54 14.76
N GLY A 329 -2.78 -15.15 13.59
CA GLY A 329 -3.80 -15.99 12.96
C GLY A 329 -4.88 -15.16 12.26
N TRP A 330 -5.24 -15.56 11.04
CA TRP A 330 -6.24 -14.86 10.22
C TRP A 330 -7.64 -14.83 10.88
N GLN A 331 -7.96 -15.79 11.76
CA GLN A 331 -9.22 -15.83 12.51
C GLN A 331 -9.35 -14.65 13.50
N SER A 332 -8.24 -14.08 13.95
CA SER A 332 -8.24 -12.91 14.84
C SER A 332 -8.45 -11.59 14.10
N TYR A 333 -8.32 -11.59 12.77
CA TYR A 333 -8.40 -10.38 11.94
C TYR A 333 -9.81 -9.80 11.91
N ARG A 334 -9.92 -8.48 12.13
CA ARG A 334 -11.21 -7.78 12.29
C ARG A 334 -11.56 -6.81 11.16
N GLY A 335 -10.71 -6.67 10.15
CA GLY A 335 -10.86 -5.67 9.08
C GLY A 335 -10.02 -4.39 9.25
N ASP A 336 -9.28 -4.29 10.36
CA ASP A 336 -8.28 -3.23 10.62
C ASP A 336 -6.88 -3.79 10.34
N MET A 337 -6.34 -3.50 9.16
CA MET A 337 -5.00 -3.93 8.75
C MET A 337 -3.90 -3.16 9.48
N ASP A 338 -4.11 -1.86 9.75
CA ASP A 338 -3.11 -1.01 10.41
C ASP A 338 -2.87 -1.49 11.84
N GLY A 339 -3.94 -1.69 12.63
CA GLY A 339 -3.84 -2.24 13.99
C GLY A 339 -3.24 -3.64 14.03
N PHE A 340 -3.59 -4.51 13.07
CA PHE A 340 -3.05 -5.87 12.95
C PHE A 340 -1.54 -5.89 12.64
N LEU A 341 -1.08 -4.97 11.80
CA LEU A 341 0.34 -4.77 11.47
C LEU A 341 1.13 -4.09 12.59
N SER A 342 0.46 -3.36 13.47
CA SER A 342 1.05 -2.83 14.69
C SER A 342 1.17 -3.88 15.80
N ASP A 343 0.17 -4.76 15.96
CA ASP A 343 0.20 -5.84 16.96
C ASP A 343 1.22 -6.93 16.63
N SER A 344 1.43 -7.21 15.35
CA SER A 344 2.51 -8.11 14.90
C SER A 344 3.89 -7.56 15.22
N LEU A 345 4.12 -6.26 15.07
CA LEU A 345 5.37 -5.60 15.46
C LEU A 345 5.60 -5.61 16.97
N LYS A 346 4.55 -5.43 17.80
CA LYS A 346 4.62 -5.61 19.26
C LYS A 346 5.09 -7.04 19.59
N LYS A 347 4.46 -8.05 18.97
CA LYS A 347 4.80 -9.47 19.18
C LYS A 347 6.22 -9.82 18.70
N LEU A 348 6.64 -9.32 17.55
CA LEU A 348 8.01 -9.49 17.01
C LEU A 348 9.08 -8.82 17.89
N ASN A 349 8.79 -7.66 18.50
CA ASN A 349 9.71 -7.00 19.42
C ASN A 349 9.82 -7.76 20.75
N ALA A 350 8.71 -8.31 21.26
CA ALA A 350 8.68 -9.08 22.51
C ALA A 350 9.24 -10.51 22.39
N ALA A 351 9.28 -11.08 21.19
CA ALA A 351 9.81 -12.42 20.93
C ALA A 351 11.30 -12.56 21.33
N SER A 352 11.73 -13.79 21.57
CA SER A 352 13.14 -14.15 21.64
C SER A 352 13.80 -14.17 20.26
N ASP A 353 15.13 -14.18 20.21
CA ASP A 353 15.86 -14.34 18.94
C ASP A 353 15.58 -15.71 18.31
N THR A 354 15.43 -16.76 19.10
CA THR A 354 15.09 -18.12 18.61
C THR A 354 13.71 -18.15 17.93
N GLU A 355 12.71 -17.47 18.49
CA GLU A 355 11.37 -17.36 17.87
C GLU A 355 11.42 -16.55 16.56
N ARG A 356 12.19 -15.45 16.53
CA ARG A 356 12.43 -14.66 15.31
C ARG A 356 13.16 -15.46 14.23
N ASP A 357 14.15 -16.28 14.61
CA ASP A 357 14.92 -17.12 13.69
C ASP A 357 14.08 -18.29 13.13
N ASN A 358 13.19 -18.87 13.94
CA ASN A 358 12.26 -19.89 13.46
C ASN A 358 11.23 -19.30 12.49
N LEU A 359 10.65 -18.13 12.82
CA LEU A 359 9.78 -17.42 11.88
C LEU A 359 10.51 -17.01 10.59
N ALA A 360 11.79 -16.66 10.67
CA ALA A 360 12.63 -16.37 9.50
C ALA A 360 12.81 -17.59 8.59
N LYS A 361 13.06 -18.78 9.14
CA LYS A 361 13.17 -20.03 8.38
C LYS A 361 11.85 -20.40 7.71
N GLU A 362 10.73 -20.31 8.45
CA GLU A 362 9.40 -20.54 7.89
C GLU A 362 9.04 -19.53 6.79
N PHE A 363 9.43 -18.26 6.95
CA PHE A 363 9.26 -17.25 5.92
C PHE A 363 10.04 -17.61 4.65
N ASP A 364 11.35 -17.84 4.76
CA ASP A 364 12.21 -18.17 3.62
C ASP A 364 11.69 -19.44 2.91
N ARG A 365 11.33 -20.47 3.67
CA ARG A 365 10.71 -21.71 3.15
C ARG A 365 9.40 -21.43 2.42
N SER A 366 8.54 -20.53 2.91
CA SER A 366 7.29 -20.15 2.24
C SER A 366 7.54 -19.51 0.87
N ILE A 367 8.61 -18.74 0.72
CA ILE A 367 8.99 -18.11 -0.54
C ILE A 367 9.57 -19.16 -1.50
N VAL A 368 10.49 -20.00 -1.02
CA VAL A 368 11.06 -21.11 -1.80
C VAL A 368 9.97 -22.04 -2.30
N ASN A 369 9.06 -22.49 -1.43
CA ASN A 369 7.93 -23.35 -1.78
C ASN A 369 6.98 -22.68 -2.79
N SER A 370 6.70 -21.38 -2.64
CA SER A 370 5.86 -20.64 -3.59
C SER A 370 6.51 -20.51 -4.97
N ILE A 371 7.83 -20.32 -5.02
CA ILE A 371 8.61 -20.30 -6.27
C ILE A 371 8.70 -21.72 -6.87
N ALA A 372 8.88 -22.76 -6.06
CA ALA A 372 8.86 -24.14 -6.54
C ALA A 372 7.51 -24.49 -7.18
N LEU A 373 6.39 -24.04 -6.60
CA LEU A 373 5.06 -24.28 -7.15
C LEU A 373 4.76 -23.46 -8.40
N PHE A 374 5.13 -22.18 -8.47
CA PHE A 374 4.61 -21.28 -9.52
C PHE A 374 5.69 -20.53 -10.31
N ASP A 375 6.97 -20.77 -10.04
CA ASP A 375 8.11 -20.10 -10.68
C ASP A 375 7.93 -18.57 -10.64
N ARG A 376 7.89 -17.92 -11.81
CA ARG A 376 7.65 -16.47 -11.96
C ARG A 376 6.21 -16.06 -11.65
N MET A 377 5.27 -17.00 -11.59
CA MET A 377 3.87 -16.79 -11.25
C MET A 377 3.58 -16.89 -9.74
N ALA A 378 4.62 -17.07 -8.90
CA ALA A 378 4.48 -17.01 -7.45
C ALA A 378 3.82 -15.69 -7.03
N PHE A 379 2.78 -15.79 -6.18
CA PHE A 379 1.98 -14.67 -5.68
C PHE A 379 1.36 -13.76 -6.76
N ARG A 380 0.91 -14.36 -7.88
CA ARG A 380 0.29 -13.65 -9.00
C ARG A 380 -1.04 -14.32 -9.39
N ARG A 381 -2.03 -13.55 -9.83
CA ARG A 381 -3.31 -14.11 -10.31
C ARG A 381 -3.11 -14.78 -11.66
N HIS A 382 -3.46 -16.07 -11.75
CA HIS A 382 -3.44 -16.87 -12.98
C HIS A 382 -4.29 -18.14 -12.80
N GLU A 383 -4.96 -18.58 -13.86
CA GLU A 383 -5.86 -19.75 -13.87
C GLU A 383 -5.25 -21.02 -14.49
N GLU A 384 -4.05 -20.88 -15.02
CA GLU A 384 -3.23 -21.90 -15.68
C GLU A 384 -1.77 -21.42 -15.70
N TYR A 385 -0.80 -22.32 -15.88
CA TYR A 385 0.61 -21.93 -15.91
C TYR A 385 0.92 -21.04 -17.12
N GLN A 386 1.47 -19.85 -16.86
CA GLN A 386 1.78 -18.85 -17.87
C GLN A 386 3.25 -18.40 -17.73
N THR A 387 3.90 -18.10 -18.86
CA THR A 387 5.30 -17.63 -18.89
C THR A 387 5.42 -16.11 -18.74
N ARG A 388 4.33 -15.37 -18.98
CA ARG A 388 4.26 -13.91 -18.86
C ARG A 388 3.55 -13.56 -17.55
N GLY A 389 4.30 -13.01 -16.60
CA GLY A 389 3.79 -12.69 -15.26
C GLY A 389 2.80 -11.54 -15.23
N THR A 390 1.68 -11.74 -14.53
CA THR A 390 0.79 -10.66 -14.08
C THR A 390 1.43 -9.89 -12.89
N ARG A 391 0.78 -8.81 -12.44
CA ARG A 391 1.25 -8.00 -11.31
C ARG A 391 1.29 -8.84 -10.01
N PHE A 392 2.28 -8.57 -9.15
CA PHE A 392 2.40 -9.20 -7.83
C PHE A 392 1.19 -8.83 -6.97
N ASN A 393 0.57 -9.82 -6.34
CA ASN A 393 -0.68 -9.68 -5.62
C ASN A 393 -0.49 -9.96 -4.13
N VAL A 394 -0.76 -8.96 -3.28
CA VAL A 394 -0.48 -9.06 -1.84
C VAL A 394 -1.49 -9.95 -1.12
N ALA A 395 -2.73 -10.05 -1.61
CA ALA A 395 -3.72 -10.93 -0.99
C ALA A 395 -3.36 -12.43 -1.16
N LEU A 396 -2.81 -12.79 -2.33
CA LEU A 396 -2.19 -14.09 -2.59
C LEU A 396 -0.92 -14.25 -1.76
N PHE A 397 -0.09 -13.21 -1.61
CA PHE A 397 1.06 -13.28 -0.72
C PHE A 397 0.66 -13.61 0.73
N ASP A 398 -0.29 -12.86 1.31
CA ASP A 398 -0.79 -13.05 2.69
C ASP A 398 -1.07 -14.53 2.99
N VAL A 399 -1.84 -15.16 2.09
CA VAL A 399 -2.37 -16.51 2.31
C VAL A 399 -1.35 -17.59 1.96
N MET A 400 -0.71 -17.49 0.79
CA MET A 400 0.22 -18.50 0.30
C MET A 400 1.47 -18.59 1.18
N SER A 401 2.02 -17.44 1.60
CA SER A 401 3.20 -17.42 2.49
C SER A 401 2.87 -17.97 3.89
N THR A 402 1.68 -17.67 4.44
CA THR A 402 1.26 -18.18 5.76
C THR A 402 1.16 -19.71 5.81
N PHE A 403 0.70 -20.36 4.73
CA PHE A 403 0.54 -21.81 4.70
C PHE A 403 1.76 -22.56 4.16
N LEU A 404 2.35 -22.14 3.04
CA LEU A 404 3.46 -22.89 2.42
C LEU A 404 4.74 -22.91 3.26
N GLY A 405 4.91 -21.96 4.19
CA GLY A 405 6.01 -21.99 5.16
C GLY A 405 5.92 -23.12 6.18
N ARG A 406 4.77 -23.79 6.33
CA ARG A 406 4.54 -24.87 7.30
C ARG A 406 5.00 -26.25 6.82
N TYR A 407 5.06 -26.47 5.50
CA TYR A 407 5.41 -27.75 4.88
C TYR A 407 6.88 -27.81 4.49
N GLU A 408 7.53 -28.97 4.62
CA GLU A 408 8.85 -29.21 4.06
C GLU A 408 8.85 -29.16 2.53
N GLN A 409 9.97 -28.76 1.93
CA GLN A 409 10.08 -28.51 0.49
C GLN A 409 9.74 -29.75 -0.34
N ASP A 410 10.32 -30.91 -0.01
CA ASP A 410 10.10 -32.18 -0.71
C ASP A 410 8.60 -32.52 -0.81
N ARG A 411 7.85 -32.34 0.30
CA ARG A 411 6.40 -32.59 0.36
C ARG A 411 5.60 -31.65 -0.56
N VAL A 412 6.06 -30.41 -0.73
CA VAL A 412 5.45 -29.44 -1.67
C VAL A 412 5.83 -29.74 -3.12
N GLU A 413 7.05 -30.25 -3.37
CA GLU A 413 7.49 -30.65 -4.71
C GLU A 413 6.78 -31.94 -5.20
N ASP A 414 6.65 -32.95 -4.33
CA ASP A 414 5.85 -34.16 -4.58
C ASP A 414 4.37 -33.81 -4.83
N GLY A 415 3.83 -32.87 -4.06
CA GLY A 415 2.46 -32.37 -4.19
C GLY A 415 2.24 -31.33 -5.31
N ARG A 416 3.26 -30.97 -6.10
CA ARG A 416 3.25 -29.78 -6.99
C ARG A 416 2.04 -29.72 -7.93
N GLU A 417 1.79 -30.78 -8.70
CA GLU A 417 0.73 -30.76 -9.72
C GLU A 417 -0.69 -30.82 -9.13
N PRO A 418 -0.99 -31.66 -8.11
CA PRO A 418 -2.24 -31.55 -7.36
C PRO A 418 -2.46 -30.17 -6.71
N LEU A 419 -1.43 -29.56 -6.11
CA LEU A 419 -1.49 -28.22 -5.52
C LEU A 419 -1.81 -27.14 -6.58
N ARG A 420 -1.13 -27.17 -7.73
CA ARG A 420 -1.42 -26.29 -8.88
C ARG A 420 -2.87 -26.43 -9.32
N LYS A 421 -3.36 -27.66 -9.49
CA LYS A 421 -4.75 -27.92 -9.89
C LYS A 421 -5.77 -27.39 -8.88
N ALA A 422 -5.52 -27.57 -7.57
CA ALA A 422 -6.39 -27.06 -6.52
C ALA A 422 -6.38 -25.52 -6.48
N PHE A 423 -5.22 -24.88 -6.63
CA PHE A 423 -5.09 -23.43 -6.76
C PHE A 423 -5.82 -22.88 -7.99
N TYR A 424 -5.71 -23.54 -9.16
CA TYR A 424 -6.43 -23.12 -10.38
C TYR A 424 -7.94 -23.32 -10.28
N ALA A 425 -8.41 -24.31 -9.52
CA ALA A 425 -9.84 -24.45 -9.22
C ALA A 425 -10.35 -23.28 -8.35
N LEU A 426 -9.57 -22.86 -7.34
CA LEU A 426 -9.89 -21.67 -6.54
C LEU A 426 -9.85 -20.38 -7.37
N MET A 427 -8.86 -20.20 -8.25
CA MET A 427 -8.76 -19.01 -9.10
C MET A 427 -9.92 -18.87 -10.10
N LYS A 428 -10.67 -19.96 -10.36
CA LYS A 428 -11.88 -19.99 -11.20
C LYS A 428 -13.19 -19.83 -10.40
N ASP A 429 -13.12 -19.82 -9.07
CA ASP A 429 -14.28 -19.51 -8.23
C ASP A 429 -14.40 -17.99 -8.04
N ASP A 430 -15.56 -17.43 -8.42
CA ASP A 430 -15.82 -15.99 -8.32
C ASP A 430 -15.62 -15.43 -6.91
N ARG A 431 -15.95 -16.18 -5.86
CA ARG A 431 -15.83 -15.67 -4.48
C ARG A 431 -14.37 -15.55 -4.09
N PHE A 432 -13.57 -16.57 -4.39
CA PHE A 432 -12.13 -16.58 -4.16
C PHE A 432 -11.42 -15.53 -5.03
N TRP A 433 -11.69 -15.49 -6.34
CA TRP A 433 -11.09 -14.50 -7.24
C TRP A 433 -11.36 -13.07 -6.75
N ASN A 434 -12.61 -12.75 -6.40
CA ASN A 434 -12.95 -11.44 -5.84
C ASN A 434 -12.25 -11.15 -4.51
N SER A 435 -12.03 -12.18 -3.66
CA SER A 435 -11.33 -12.04 -2.37
C SER A 435 -9.83 -11.72 -2.47
N VAL A 436 -9.23 -11.95 -3.65
CA VAL A 436 -7.85 -11.56 -3.98
C VAL A 436 -7.77 -10.40 -4.98
N ALA A 437 -8.90 -9.89 -5.47
CA ALA A 437 -8.95 -8.78 -6.44
C ALA A 437 -9.45 -7.46 -5.85
N TYR A 438 -10.52 -7.49 -5.04
CA TYR A 438 -11.21 -6.27 -4.59
C TYR A 438 -11.39 -6.25 -3.07
N GLY A 439 -11.15 -5.08 -2.47
CA GLY A 439 -11.37 -4.87 -1.03
C GLY A 439 -10.60 -5.88 -0.17
N THR A 440 -9.38 -6.24 -0.54
CA THR A 440 -8.66 -7.42 0.00
C THR A 440 -8.32 -7.34 1.49
N ASN A 441 -8.41 -6.14 2.10
CA ASN A 441 -8.33 -5.92 3.55
C ASN A 441 -9.68 -6.10 4.29
N GLN A 442 -10.81 -6.28 3.61
CA GLN A 442 -12.10 -6.54 4.25
C GLN A 442 -12.09 -7.93 4.92
N ARG A 443 -12.72 -8.05 6.10
CA ARG A 443 -12.68 -9.25 6.94
C ARG A 443 -13.21 -10.51 6.24
N ASP A 444 -14.31 -10.39 5.52
CA ASP A 444 -14.90 -11.46 4.71
C ASP A 444 -13.94 -11.91 3.60
N ARG A 445 -13.26 -10.97 2.93
CA ARG A 445 -12.27 -11.28 1.87
C ARG A 445 -11.02 -11.96 2.42
N VAL A 446 -10.60 -11.62 3.65
CA VAL A 446 -9.54 -12.37 4.35
C VAL A 446 -10.03 -13.78 4.65
N GLN A 447 -11.20 -13.93 5.28
CA GLN A 447 -11.76 -15.23 5.63
C GLN A 447 -11.90 -16.16 4.41
N ILE A 448 -12.50 -15.69 3.31
CA ILE A 448 -12.71 -16.48 2.09
C ILE A 448 -11.38 -17.01 1.53
N ARG A 449 -10.36 -16.16 1.37
CA ARG A 449 -9.09 -16.62 0.77
C ARG A 449 -8.33 -17.58 1.69
N PHE A 450 -8.31 -17.30 2.99
CA PHE A 450 -7.61 -18.16 3.95
C PHE A 450 -8.30 -19.52 4.12
N GLU A 451 -9.63 -19.58 4.22
CA GLU A 451 -10.38 -20.85 4.26
C GLU A 451 -10.20 -21.66 2.97
N GLY A 452 -10.24 -21.00 1.80
CA GLY A 452 -10.07 -21.66 0.51
C GLY A 452 -8.70 -22.33 0.36
N ILE A 453 -7.61 -21.60 0.64
CA ILE A 453 -6.24 -22.12 0.52
C ILE A 453 -5.90 -23.12 1.62
N SER A 454 -6.33 -22.90 2.88
CA SER A 454 -6.11 -23.88 3.97
C SER A 454 -6.66 -25.23 3.57
N ARG A 455 -7.93 -25.27 3.16
CA ARG A 455 -8.61 -26.49 2.72
C ARG A 455 -7.95 -27.13 1.50
N ALA A 456 -7.69 -26.35 0.45
CA ALA A 456 -7.07 -26.86 -0.78
C ALA A 456 -5.67 -27.44 -0.56
N PHE A 457 -4.91 -26.94 0.42
CA PHE A 457 -3.57 -27.45 0.73
C PHE A 457 -3.63 -28.62 1.72
N GLU A 458 -4.52 -28.58 2.71
CA GLU A 458 -4.77 -29.70 3.64
C GLU A 458 -5.32 -30.94 2.91
N GLU A 459 -6.21 -30.77 1.91
CA GLU A 459 -6.72 -31.86 1.08
C GLU A 459 -5.64 -32.53 0.23
N VAL A 460 -4.59 -31.81 -0.17
CA VAL A 460 -3.52 -32.30 -1.05
C VAL A 460 -2.32 -32.82 -0.27
N LEU A 461 -1.90 -32.09 0.76
CA LEU A 461 -0.68 -32.39 1.52
C LEU A 461 -0.98 -33.17 2.81
N GLY A 462 -2.19 -33.07 3.38
CA GLY A 462 -2.50 -33.46 4.75
C GLY A 462 -2.04 -32.41 5.78
N ASP A 463 -2.14 -32.71 7.08
CA ASP A 463 -1.67 -31.82 8.13
C ASP A 463 -0.14 -31.57 8.03
N PRO A 464 0.34 -30.31 8.14
CA PRO A 464 1.74 -29.93 7.95
C PRO A 464 2.70 -30.54 8.98
#